data_AF-Q5C2D1-F1
#
_entry.id   AF-Q5C2D1-F1
#
_cell.length_a   1.000
_cell.length_b   1.000
_cell.length_c   1.000
_cell.angle_alpha   90.00
_cell.angle_beta   90.00
_cell.angle_gamma   90.00
#
_symmetry.space_group_name_H-M   'P 1'
#
loop_
_entity.id
_entity.type
_entity.pdbx_description
1 polymer ?
#
loop_
_entity_poly.entity_id
_entity_poly.type
_entity_poly.pdbx_seq_one_letter_code
_entity_poly.pdbx_strand_id
1 'polypeptide(L)'
;MEQTALNDYGSTEDSVYFNSHTYDNALLASGSLLAVIDEVCSGGSVNGMALIRPPGHHALSDRCMGFCFFNNVAIGARHAQQVYGLERIAIIDWDVHHGNGTAKIFEDDPNILYISVHRFDNGRYFPNSNFSSGEFCGIDDGLGRTVHIAWNGRDVKDGEYIVVFTNIIISILYE
;
A
#
# COMPACT_ATOMS: atom_id res chain seq x y z
N MET A 1 -17.72 -17.83 13.00
CA MET A 1 -18.98 -17.23 12.55
C MET A 1 -19.55 -18.08 11.43
N GLU A 2 -20.88 -18.18 11.31
CA GLU A 2 -21.48 -18.79 10.11
C GLU A 2 -21.24 -17.90 8.88
N GLN A 3 -21.19 -18.51 7.69
CA GLN A 3 -20.91 -17.79 6.44
C GLN A 3 -21.93 -16.67 6.15
N THR A 4 -23.20 -16.85 6.55
CA THR A 4 -24.24 -15.81 6.40
C THR A 4 -23.88 -14.55 7.18
N ALA A 5 -23.47 -14.69 8.44
CA ALA A 5 -23.07 -13.53 9.26
C ALA A 5 -21.81 -12.83 8.70
N LEU A 6 -20.89 -13.60 8.10
CA LEU A 6 -19.71 -13.04 7.42
C LEU A 6 -20.08 -12.27 6.15
N ASN A 7 -21.07 -12.75 5.40
CA ASN A 7 -21.59 -12.04 4.23
C ASN A 7 -22.29 -10.74 4.64
N ASP A 8 -23.10 -10.79 5.69
CA ASP A 8 -23.79 -9.61 6.22
C ASP A 8 -22.77 -8.55 6.66
N TYR A 9 -21.73 -8.95 7.40
CA TYR A 9 -20.64 -8.06 7.78
C TYR A 9 -19.88 -7.52 6.56
N GLY A 10 -19.55 -8.38 5.59
CA GLY A 10 -18.88 -7.95 4.35
C GLY A 10 -19.68 -6.93 3.54
N SER A 11 -21.01 -7.01 3.57
CA SER A 11 -21.89 -6.08 2.85
C SER A 11 -21.87 -4.66 3.39
N THR A 12 -21.37 -4.45 4.62
CA THR A 12 -21.23 -3.12 5.22
C THR A 12 -19.87 -2.48 4.96
N GLU A 13 -18.92 -3.21 4.40
CA GLU A 13 -17.57 -2.75 4.10
C GLU A 13 -17.43 -2.38 2.62
N ASP A 14 -16.48 -1.50 2.31
CA ASP A 14 -16.27 -1.05 0.93
C ASP A 14 -15.44 -2.08 0.14
N SER A 15 -16.12 -2.80 -0.76
CA SER A 15 -15.49 -3.71 -1.73
C SER A 15 -14.68 -4.84 -1.07
N VAL A 16 -15.28 -5.52 -0.09
CA VAL A 16 -14.67 -6.65 0.65
C VAL A 16 -15.66 -7.83 0.72
N TYR A 17 -15.14 -9.05 0.83
CA TYR A 17 -15.92 -10.24 1.15
C TYR A 17 -15.17 -11.08 2.17
N PHE A 18 -15.90 -11.85 2.98
CA PHE A 18 -15.33 -12.69 4.02
C PHE A 18 -15.64 -14.17 3.78
N ASN A 19 -14.74 -15.05 4.21
CA ASN A 19 -15.02 -16.46 4.41
C ASN A 19 -14.41 -16.93 5.74
N SER A 20 -14.69 -18.17 6.14
CA SER A 20 -14.23 -18.73 7.41
C SER A 20 -12.70 -18.74 7.59
N HIS A 21 -11.91 -18.58 6.52
CA HIS A 21 -10.46 -18.55 6.54
C HIS A 21 -9.86 -17.15 6.29
N THR A 22 -10.68 -16.11 6.14
CA THR A 22 -10.19 -14.76 5.83
C THR A 22 -9.18 -14.26 6.86
N TYR A 23 -9.47 -14.43 8.15
CA TYR A 23 -8.58 -13.97 9.22
C TYR A 23 -7.24 -14.71 9.22
N ASP A 24 -7.28 -16.04 9.19
CA ASP A 24 -6.07 -16.87 9.18
C ASP A 24 -5.21 -16.58 7.96
N ASN A 25 -5.82 -16.44 6.78
CA ASN A 25 -5.10 -16.11 5.56
C ASN A 25 -4.54 -14.68 5.58
N ALA A 26 -5.22 -13.72 6.20
CA ALA A 26 -4.70 -12.37 6.37
C ALA A 26 -3.45 -12.36 7.27
N LEU A 27 -3.46 -13.14 8.36
CA LEU A 27 -2.27 -13.33 9.21
C LEU A 27 -1.12 -13.98 8.43
N LEU A 28 -1.41 -15.04 7.67
CA LEU A 28 -0.40 -15.70 6.83
C LEU A 28 0.15 -14.77 5.75
N ALA A 29 -0.68 -13.93 5.13
CA ALA A 29 -0.25 -12.95 4.14
C ALA A 29 0.73 -11.94 4.74
N SER A 30 0.39 -11.34 5.88
CA SER A 30 1.28 -10.40 6.57
C SER A 30 2.56 -11.10 7.03
N GLY A 31 2.46 -12.26 7.69
CA GLY A 31 3.61 -13.01 8.19
C GLY A 31 4.55 -13.49 7.08
N SER A 32 4.03 -13.82 5.90
CA SER A 32 4.85 -14.22 4.75
C SER A 32 5.72 -13.06 4.24
N LEU A 33 5.19 -11.82 4.25
CA LEU A 33 6.00 -10.66 3.91
C LEU A 33 7.06 -10.37 4.97
N LEU A 34 6.74 -10.55 6.26
CA LEU A 34 7.73 -10.40 7.33
C LEU A 34 8.89 -11.39 7.16
N ALA A 35 8.62 -12.65 6.82
CA ALA A 35 9.67 -13.63 6.57
C ALA A 35 10.57 -13.25 5.38
N VAL A 36 10.02 -12.62 4.34
CA VAL A 36 10.83 -12.10 3.21
C VAL A 36 11.70 -10.93 3.66
N ILE A 37 11.15 -10.01 4.45
CA ILE A 37 11.90 -8.88 5.01
C ILE A 37 13.03 -9.41 5.91
N ASP A 38 12.75 -10.40 6.75
CA ASP A 38 13.73 -10.97 7.66
C ASP A 38 14.93 -11.56 6.90
N GLU A 39 14.66 -12.37 5.87
CA GLU A 39 15.68 -13.01 5.03
C GLU A 39 16.56 -11.99 4.30
N VAL A 40 15.96 -10.89 3.79
CA VAL A 40 16.70 -9.83 3.09
C VAL A 40 17.51 -9.00 4.08
N CYS A 41 16.89 -8.55 5.18
CA CYS A 41 17.54 -7.68 6.16
C CYS A 41 18.60 -8.41 6.99
N SER A 42 18.53 -9.74 7.15
CA SER A 42 19.59 -10.55 7.75
C SER A 42 20.74 -10.87 6.79
N GLY A 43 20.65 -10.47 5.52
CA GLY A 43 21.66 -10.74 4.50
C GLY A 43 21.65 -12.17 3.93
N GLY A 44 20.57 -12.93 4.16
CA GLY A 44 20.40 -14.27 3.58
C GLY A 44 20.09 -14.20 2.08
N SER A 45 19.40 -13.13 1.64
CA SER A 45 19.10 -12.85 0.24
C SER A 45 19.28 -11.37 -0.11
N VAL A 46 19.56 -11.06 -1.39
CA VAL A 46 19.68 -9.67 -1.86
C VAL A 46 18.33 -8.99 -2.12
N ASN A 47 17.28 -9.78 -2.35
CA ASN A 47 15.89 -9.35 -2.54
C ASN A 47 14.96 -10.55 -2.33
N GLY A 48 13.65 -10.31 -2.30
CA GLY A 48 12.64 -11.36 -2.22
C GLY A 48 11.25 -10.89 -2.64
N MET A 49 10.34 -11.83 -2.79
CA MET A 49 8.96 -11.59 -3.21
C MET A 49 8.00 -12.47 -2.42
N ALA A 50 6.98 -11.87 -1.82
CA ALA A 50 5.90 -12.58 -1.14
C ALA A 50 4.68 -12.68 -2.07
N LEU A 51 4.31 -13.90 -2.48
CA LEU A 51 3.11 -14.16 -3.28
C LEU A 51 1.92 -14.44 -2.35
N ILE A 52 1.23 -13.38 -1.94
CA ILE A 52 0.28 -13.43 -0.82
C ILE A 52 -1.14 -13.03 -1.22
N ARG A 53 -2.11 -13.62 -0.52
CA ARG A 53 -3.51 -13.22 -0.53
C ARG A 53 -4.08 -13.42 0.89
N PRO A 54 -4.92 -12.50 1.41
CA PRO A 54 -5.44 -11.29 0.77
C PRO A 54 -4.40 -10.16 0.58
N PRO A 55 -4.68 -9.17 -0.32
CA PRO A 55 -3.84 -7.97 -0.47
C PRO A 55 -3.91 -7.07 0.77
N GLY A 56 -3.18 -5.94 0.75
CA GLY A 56 -3.05 -5.09 1.94
C GLY A 56 -3.17 -3.58 1.76
N HIS A 57 -2.82 -3.00 0.60
CA HIS A 57 -2.55 -1.55 0.51
C HIS A 57 -3.77 -0.62 0.74
N HIS A 58 -5.00 -1.13 0.68
CA HIS A 58 -6.21 -0.38 0.99
C HIS A 58 -6.60 -0.45 2.48
N ALA A 59 -6.09 -1.43 3.24
CA ALA A 59 -6.44 -1.58 4.65
C ALA A 59 -5.95 -0.38 5.46
N LEU A 60 -6.89 0.24 6.18
CA LEU A 60 -6.67 1.35 7.10
C LEU A 60 -6.32 0.80 8.49
N SER A 61 -5.96 1.69 9.42
CA SER A 61 -5.67 1.30 10.81
C SER A 61 -6.90 0.75 11.55
N ASP A 62 -8.10 1.13 11.13
CA ASP A 62 -9.38 0.81 11.80
C ASP A 62 -10.42 0.16 10.89
N ARG A 63 -10.11 -0.12 9.61
CA ARG A 63 -11.07 -0.64 8.64
C ARG A 63 -10.43 -1.46 7.51
N CYS A 64 -11.11 -2.52 7.09
CA CYS A 64 -10.83 -3.25 5.84
C CYS A 64 -11.56 -2.61 4.64
N MET A 65 -10.93 -2.61 3.46
CA MET A 65 -11.57 -2.19 2.22
C MET A 65 -10.78 -2.70 1.00
N GLY A 66 -11.39 -2.72 -0.19
CA GLY A 66 -10.69 -3.08 -1.43
C GLY A 66 -10.00 -4.45 -1.36
N PHE A 67 -10.71 -5.44 -0.83
CA PHE A 67 -10.21 -6.80 -0.54
C PHE A 67 -9.07 -6.90 0.49
N CYS A 68 -8.65 -5.80 1.12
CA CYS A 68 -7.54 -5.73 2.06
C CYS A 68 -8.04 -5.75 3.51
N PHE A 69 -7.42 -6.56 4.37
CA PHE A 69 -7.80 -6.71 5.79
C PHE A 69 -6.72 -6.18 6.73
N PHE A 70 -5.49 -6.61 6.51
CA PHE A 70 -4.31 -6.07 7.16
C PHE A 70 -3.41 -5.42 6.12
N ASN A 71 -2.84 -4.27 6.45
CA ASN A 71 -1.92 -3.60 5.54
C ASN A 71 -0.54 -4.27 5.61
N ASN A 72 -0.37 -5.32 4.81
CA ASN A 72 0.85 -6.13 4.78
C ASN A 72 2.11 -5.25 4.64
N VAL A 73 2.08 -4.27 3.74
CA VAL A 73 3.22 -3.40 3.45
C VAL A 73 3.50 -2.44 4.61
N ALA A 74 2.47 -1.84 5.20
CA ALA A 74 2.65 -0.97 6.36
C ALA A 74 3.18 -1.72 7.58
N ILE A 75 2.66 -2.93 7.84
CA ILE A 75 3.16 -3.83 8.89
C ILE A 75 4.63 -4.19 8.61
N GLY A 76 4.96 -4.54 7.37
CA GLY A 76 6.33 -4.86 6.95
C GLY A 76 7.30 -3.70 7.14
N ALA A 77 6.91 -2.48 6.76
CA ALA A 77 7.73 -1.29 6.97
C ALA A 77 8.01 -1.07 8.46
N ARG A 78 6.98 -1.11 9.32
CA ARG A 78 7.15 -0.96 10.78
C ARG A 78 8.01 -2.07 11.38
N HIS A 79 7.84 -3.31 10.93
CA HIS A 79 8.67 -4.43 11.35
C HIS A 79 10.14 -4.20 11.01
N ALA A 80 10.46 -3.76 9.79
CA ALA A 80 11.82 -3.47 9.39
C ALA A 80 12.46 -2.35 10.24
N GLN A 81 11.70 -1.30 10.58
CA GLN A 81 12.20 -0.26 11.50
C GLN A 81 12.44 -0.81 12.92
N GLN A 82 11.49 -1.57 13.47
CA GLN A 82 11.53 -2.04 14.86
C GLN A 82 12.56 -3.14 15.11
N VAL A 83 12.70 -4.09 14.17
CA VAL A 83 13.56 -5.27 14.33
C VAL A 83 14.97 -5.02 13.81
N TYR A 84 15.10 -4.30 12.69
CA TYR A 84 16.39 -4.08 12.02
C TYR A 84 16.92 -2.66 12.16
N GLY A 85 16.19 -1.76 12.82
CA GLY A 85 16.63 -0.38 13.05
C GLY A 85 16.72 0.45 11.77
N LEU A 86 16.00 0.07 10.70
CA LEU A 86 15.99 0.86 9.47
C LEU A 86 15.33 2.21 9.73
N GLU A 87 16.06 3.30 9.51
CA GLU A 87 15.56 4.64 9.81
C GLU A 87 14.60 5.15 8.72
N ARG A 88 14.91 4.91 7.45
CA ARG A 88 14.15 5.42 6.30
C ARG A 88 13.72 4.28 5.40
N ILE A 89 12.45 4.28 4.99
CA ILE A 89 11.87 3.27 4.10
C ILE A 89 11.13 3.97 2.97
N ALA A 90 11.33 3.50 1.74
CA ALA A 90 10.53 3.91 0.59
C ALA A 90 9.56 2.78 0.21
N ILE A 91 8.28 3.12 0.07
CA ILE A 91 7.23 2.24 -0.42
C ILE A 91 6.81 2.76 -1.79
N ILE A 92 6.99 1.94 -2.82
CA ILE A 92 6.61 2.24 -4.20
C ILE A 92 5.44 1.34 -4.58
N ASP A 93 4.26 1.94 -4.72
CA ASP A 93 3.01 1.27 -5.06
C ASP A 93 2.67 1.51 -6.54
N TRP A 94 2.87 0.49 -7.36
CA TRP A 94 2.54 0.52 -8.79
C TRP A 94 1.19 -0.14 -9.11
N ASP A 95 0.40 -0.55 -8.10
CA ASP A 95 -0.93 -1.08 -8.35
C ASP A 95 -1.79 -0.01 -9.05
N VAL A 96 -2.70 -0.45 -9.92
CA VAL A 96 -3.55 0.49 -10.66
C VAL A 96 -4.48 1.29 -9.74
N HIS A 97 -4.76 0.80 -8.53
CA HIS A 97 -5.53 1.50 -7.50
C HIS A 97 -4.60 2.22 -6.53
N HIS A 98 -5.08 3.36 -6.03
CA HIS A 98 -4.38 4.08 -4.97
C HIS A 98 -4.41 3.28 -3.66
N GLY A 99 -3.24 2.95 -3.09
CA GLY A 99 -3.11 2.34 -1.76
C GLY A 99 -3.41 3.32 -0.63
N ASN A 100 -4.65 3.82 -0.59
CA ASN A 100 -5.11 4.85 0.36
C ASN A 100 -4.91 4.46 1.83
N GLY A 101 -4.96 3.17 2.15
CA GLY A 101 -4.67 2.67 3.49
C GLY A 101 -3.22 2.92 3.87
N THR A 102 -2.28 2.53 3.00
CA THR A 102 -0.85 2.76 3.21
C THR A 102 -0.52 4.25 3.28
N ALA A 103 -1.05 5.06 2.34
CA ALA A 103 -0.87 6.50 2.35
C ALA A 103 -1.35 7.13 3.67
N LYS A 104 -2.53 6.72 4.15
CA LYS A 104 -3.13 7.25 5.38
C LYS A 104 -2.36 6.86 6.65
N ILE A 105 -1.80 5.66 6.70
CA ILE A 105 -1.03 5.17 7.86
C ILE A 105 0.27 5.95 8.07
N PHE A 106 0.83 6.51 6.99
CA PHE A 106 2.13 7.18 7.00
C PHE A 106 2.08 8.66 6.62
N GLU A 107 0.89 9.26 6.55
CA GLU A 107 0.73 10.63 6.03
C GLU A 107 1.49 11.69 6.82
N ASP A 108 1.76 11.44 8.10
CA ASP A 108 2.47 12.29 9.04
C ASP A 108 3.90 11.80 9.38
N ASP A 109 4.37 10.72 8.74
CA ASP A 109 5.64 10.09 9.09
C ASP A 109 6.82 10.59 8.22
N PRO A 110 7.78 11.35 8.78
CA PRO A 110 8.94 11.86 8.04
C PRO A 110 9.91 10.78 7.57
N ASN A 111 9.79 9.54 8.07
CA ASN A 111 10.71 8.44 7.80
C ASN A 111 10.20 7.45 6.75
N ILE A 112 8.96 7.59 6.31
CA ILE A 112 8.34 6.72 5.30
C ILE A 112 8.02 7.55 4.07
N LEU A 113 8.71 7.29 2.97
CA LEU A 113 8.37 7.85 1.67
C LEU A 113 7.36 6.92 0.98
N TYR A 114 6.13 7.37 0.79
CA TYR A 114 5.10 6.66 0.02
C TYR A 114 4.95 7.28 -1.37
N ILE A 115 5.15 6.47 -2.41
CA ILE A 115 4.93 6.86 -3.80
C ILE A 115 3.89 5.92 -4.41
N SER A 116 2.84 6.46 -5.01
CA SER A 116 1.84 5.67 -5.72
C SER A 116 1.59 6.19 -7.12
N VAL A 117 1.59 5.28 -8.09
CA VAL A 117 1.21 5.53 -9.48
C VAL A 117 -0.10 4.80 -9.76
N HIS A 118 -1.20 5.52 -9.93
CA HIS A 118 -2.53 4.90 -9.96
C HIS A 118 -3.50 5.62 -10.90
N ARG A 119 -4.53 4.90 -11.32
CA ARG A 119 -5.65 5.49 -12.06
C ARG A 119 -6.53 6.30 -11.12
N PHE A 120 -6.86 7.52 -11.52
CA PHE A 120 -7.59 8.47 -10.69
C PHE A 120 -8.89 8.96 -11.35
N ASP A 121 -8.87 9.21 -12.66
CA ASP A 121 -10.03 9.70 -13.44
C ASP A 121 -10.77 10.91 -12.82
N ASN A 122 -10.00 11.82 -12.23
CA ASN A 122 -10.43 12.98 -11.45
C ASN A 122 -11.29 12.57 -10.24
N GLY A 123 -10.80 11.60 -9.45
CA GLY A 123 -11.47 11.08 -8.25
C GLY A 123 -12.64 10.14 -8.54
N ARG A 124 -12.82 9.70 -9.80
CA ARG A 124 -13.92 8.81 -10.20
C ARG A 124 -13.52 7.35 -10.28
N TYR A 125 -12.24 7.04 -10.24
CA TYR A 125 -11.77 5.66 -10.11
C TYR A 125 -11.66 5.28 -8.63
N PHE A 126 -11.93 4.01 -8.30
CA PHE A 126 -11.82 3.50 -6.94
C PHE A 126 -10.42 3.80 -6.36
N PRO A 127 -10.29 4.33 -5.12
CA PRO A 127 -11.29 4.42 -4.05
C PRO A 127 -12.12 5.72 -4.01
N ASN A 128 -12.22 6.44 -5.13
CA ASN A 128 -13.13 7.59 -5.29
C ASN A 128 -12.93 8.75 -4.32
N SER A 129 -11.67 9.09 -4.02
CA SER A 129 -11.34 10.13 -3.03
C SER A 129 -10.35 11.15 -3.57
N ASN A 130 -10.57 12.43 -3.26
CA ASN A 130 -9.60 13.49 -3.55
C ASN A 130 -8.30 13.37 -2.72
N PHE A 131 -8.30 12.54 -1.67
CA PHE A 131 -7.07 12.17 -0.97
C PHE A 131 -6.04 11.51 -1.91
N SER A 132 -6.51 10.81 -2.94
CA SER A 132 -5.69 10.18 -3.97
C SER A 132 -5.22 11.16 -5.05
N SER A 133 -5.54 12.46 -4.95
CA SER A 133 -5.09 13.42 -5.96
C SER A 133 -3.59 13.65 -5.89
N GLY A 134 -3.02 14.13 -7.00
CA GLY A 134 -1.61 14.58 -7.04
C GLY A 134 -1.33 15.88 -6.26
N GLU A 135 -2.35 16.48 -5.63
CA GLU A 135 -2.19 17.69 -4.81
C GLU A 135 -1.88 17.37 -3.34
N PHE A 136 -2.17 16.14 -2.89
CA PHE A 136 -1.87 15.71 -1.53
C PHE A 136 -0.41 15.24 -1.42
N CYS A 137 0.31 15.77 -0.43
CA CYS A 137 1.75 15.48 -0.24
C CYS A 137 2.14 15.11 1.20
N GLY A 138 1.19 14.67 2.03
CA GLY A 138 1.39 14.39 3.44
C GLY A 138 0.91 15.55 4.33
N ILE A 139 1.06 15.38 5.64
CA ILE A 139 0.69 16.37 6.66
C ILE A 139 1.79 16.45 7.72
N ASP A 140 1.77 17.51 8.53
CA ASP A 140 2.68 17.70 9.66
C ASP A 140 4.15 17.43 9.30
N ASP A 141 4.84 16.59 10.08
CA ASP A 141 6.24 16.24 9.84
C ASP A 141 6.43 15.37 8.59
N GLY A 142 5.37 14.73 8.09
CA GLY A 142 5.34 13.93 6.87
C GLY A 142 5.17 14.73 5.57
N LEU A 143 5.10 16.07 5.63
CA LEU A 143 5.01 16.90 4.43
C LEU A 143 6.16 16.62 3.44
N GLY A 144 5.79 16.34 2.18
CA GLY A 144 6.70 15.96 1.11
C GLY A 144 7.07 14.47 1.08
N ARG A 145 6.57 13.67 2.02
CA ARG A 145 6.82 12.21 2.08
C ARG A 145 5.74 11.36 1.43
N THR A 146 4.68 11.97 0.94
CA THR A 146 3.67 11.30 0.11
C THR A 146 3.69 11.88 -1.29
N VAL A 147 3.77 11.03 -2.31
CA VAL A 147 3.79 11.43 -3.72
C VAL A 147 2.77 10.60 -4.49
N HIS A 148 1.74 11.27 -5.00
CA HIS A 148 0.70 10.66 -5.80
C HIS A 148 0.85 11.04 -7.28
N ILE A 149 0.92 10.03 -8.15
CA ILE A 149 0.98 10.19 -9.59
C ILE A 149 -0.34 9.66 -10.17
N ALA A 150 -1.28 10.59 -10.30
CA ALA A 150 -2.69 10.32 -10.56
C ALA A 150 -3.03 10.40 -12.06
N TRP A 151 -3.35 9.27 -12.68
CA TRP A 151 -3.73 9.21 -14.09
C TRP A 151 -5.19 9.64 -14.32
N ASN A 152 -5.38 10.70 -15.09
CA ASN A 152 -6.70 11.25 -15.45
C ASN A 152 -7.15 10.92 -16.88
N GLY A 153 -6.44 10.01 -17.55
CA GLY A 153 -6.69 9.62 -18.94
C GLY A 153 -6.68 8.10 -19.12
N ARG A 154 -7.23 7.65 -20.25
CA ARG A 154 -7.17 6.23 -20.67
C ARG A 154 -5.85 5.95 -21.39
N ASP A 155 -5.54 4.67 -21.57
CA ASP A 155 -4.43 4.18 -22.40
C ASP A 155 -3.01 4.53 -21.90
N VAL A 156 -2.81 4.55 -20.58
CA VAL A 156 -1.46 4.52 -19.98
C VAL A 156 -0.80 3.20 -20.32
N LYS A 157 0.41 3.25 -20.88
CA LYS A 157 1.20 2.09 -21.33
C LYS A 157 2.61 2.16 -20.73
N ASP A 158 3.45 1.22 -21.15
CA ASP A 158 4.83 1.08 -20.71
C ASP A 158 5.61 2.40 -20.78
N GLY A 159 5.40 3.21 -21.84
CA GLY A 159 6.08 4.48 -22.04
C GLY A 159 5.82 5.49 -20.91
N GLU A 160 4.56 5.65 -20.51
CA GLU A 160 4.18 6.56 -19.43
C GLU A 160 4.74 6.11 -18.08
N TYR A 161 4.71 4.81 -17.79
CA TYR A 161 5.33 4.25 -16.58
C TYR A 161 6.85 4.45 -16.59
N ILE A 162 7.52 4.18 -17.71
CA ILE A 162 8.98 4.39 -17.83
C ILE A 162 9.33 5.86 -17.59
N VAL A 163 8.59 6.80 -18.18
CA VAL A 163 8.83 8.24 -17.97
C VAL A 163 8.67 8.61 -16.50
N VAL A 164 7.60 8.15 -15.83
CA VAL A 164 7.39 8.39 -14.40
C VAL A 164 8.50 7.82 -13.55
N PHE A 165 8.88 6.56 -13.78
CA PHE A 165 9.92 5.92 -13.00
C PHE A 165 11.27 6.64 -13.17
N THR A 166 11.63 6.99 -14.41
CA THR A 166 12.94 7.56 -14.73
C THR A 166 13.07 9.05 -14.42
N ASN A 167 11.98 9.84 -14.51
CA ASN A 167 12.04 11.30 -14.34
C ASN A 167 11.44 11.79 -13.02
N ILE A 168 10.73 10.94 -12.29
CA ILE A 168 10.09 11.32 -11.01
C ILE A 168 10.57 10.38 -9.91
N ILE A 169 10.23 9.09 -9.98
CA ILE A 169 10.41 8.16 -8.86
C ILE A 169 11.90 7.98 -8.52
N ILE A 170 12.74 7.64 -9.50
CA ILE A 170 14.18 7.43 -9.27
C ILE A 170 14.84 8.73 -8.80
N SER A 171 14.44 9.89 -9.32
CA SER A 171 14.99 11.18 -8.87
C SER A 171 14.71 11.44 -7.39
N ILE A 172 13.50 11.14 -6.91
CA ILE A 172 13.13 11.30 -5.50
C ILE A 172 13.87 10.28 -4.61
N LEU A 173 14.03 9.04 -5.08
CA LEU A 173 14.68 7.98 -4.30
C LEU A 173 16.18 8.19 -4.06
N TYR A 174 16.84 8.97 -4.92
CA TYR A 174 18.30 9.20 -4.88
C TYR A 174 18.68 10.64 -4.47
N GLU A 175 17.72 11.44 -4.01
CA GLU A 175 17.96 12.72 -3.33
C GLU A 175 18.67 12.52 -1.98
#